data_AF-A0A1Q7P3J4-F1
#
_entry.id   AF-A0A1Q7P3J4-F1
#
_cell.length_a   1.000
_cell.length_b   1.000
_cell.length_c   1.000
_cell.angle_alpha   90.00
_cell.angle_beta   90.00
_cell.angle_gamma   90.00
#
_symmetry.space_group_name_H-M   'P 1'
#
loop_
_entity.id
_entity.type
_entity.pdbx_description
1 polymer ?
#
loop_
_entity_poly.entity_id
_entity_poly.type
_entity_poly.pdbx_seq_one_letter_code
_entity_poly.pdbx_strand_id
1 'polypeptide(L)'
;MSQKREHPRIILVTGAPGVGKTTLIQRIHQHYKTKGLRIAGITTHEVREGDQRVGFRITNLSSGAEGWLARLDDGAGPRIGKYTVVSRDLELIGVGGLREATERPDDLALVDEIGPMEMTSSAFRDAVAKLLSQEGFVIAAVKYGSHYPEVEGASETAETVNMEVLRNNREEVFQRITSIVDSWMKR
;
A
#
# COMPACT_ATOMS: atom_id res chain seq x y z
N MET A 1 13.98 -27.24 3.14
CA MET A 1 14.15 -26.26 4.23
C MET A 1 14.51 -24.95 3.55
N SER A 2 13.56 -24.01 3.45
CA SER A 2 13.84 -22.73 2.80
C SER A 2 14.77 -21.93 3.71
N GLN A 3 15.88 -21.40 3.18
CA GLN A 3 16.68 -20.42 3.90
C GLN A 3 15.74 -19.27 4.28
N LYS A 4 15.65 -18.99 5.58
CA LYS A 4 14.85 -17.91 6.14
C LYS A 4 15.44 -16.60 5.62
N ARG A 5 14.66 -15.77 4.93
CA ARG A 5 15.19 -14.52 4.36
C ARG A 5 15.37 -13.51 5.48
N GLU A 6 16.47 -12.76 5.43
CA GLU A 6 16.73 -11.72 6.44
C GLU A 6 16.04 -10.39 6.09
N HIS A 7 15.68 -10.18 4.81
CA HIS A 7 15.11 -8.93 4.29
C HIS A 7 13.92 -9.17 3.34
N PRO A 8 13.02 -8.18 3.18
CA PRO A 8 11.90 -8.29 2.25
C PRO A 8 12.34 -8.17 0.80
N ARG A 9 11.46 -8.58 -0.10
CA ARG A 9 11.50 -8.19 -1.50
C ARG A 9 10.41 -7.19 -1.78
N ILE A 10 10.78 -6.03 -2.30
CA ILE A 10 9.90 -4.86 -2.38
C ILE A 10 9.74 -4.42 -3.83
N ILE A 11 8.51 -4.18 -4.25
CA ILE A 11 8.21 -3.38 -5.45
C ILE A 11 7.61 -2.06 -4.98
N LEU A 12 8.29 -0.96 -5.29
CA LEU A 12 7.78 0.39 -5.06
C LEU A 12 7.18 0.94 -6.35
N VAL A 13 5.92 1.33 -6.29
CA VAL A 13 5.17 1.89 -7.41
C VAL A 13 5.02 3.40 -7.22
N THR A 14 5.51 4.19 -8.15
CA THR A 14 5.33 5.66 -8.14
C THR A 14 4.62 6.13 -9.40
N GLY A 15 4.29 7.42 -9.46
CA GLY A 15 3.68 8.04 -10.62
C GLY A 15 2.69 9.14 -10.25
N ALA A 16 2.51 10.08 -11.18
CA ALA A 16 1.73 11.28 -10.99
C ALA A 16 0.31 11.03 -10.39
N PRO A 17 -0.27 12.00 -9.65
CA PRO A 17 -1.64 11.90 -9.17
C PRO A 17 -2.63 11.55 -10.31
N GLY A 18 -3.56 10.63 -10.06
CA GLY A 18 -4.55 10.21 -11.05
C GLY A 18 -4.02 9.34 -12.20
N VAL A 19 -2.74 8.92 -12.16
CA VAL A 19 -2.19 8.03 -13.19
C VAL A 19 -2.67 6.58 -13.07
N GLY A 20 -3.35 6.21 -12.00
CA GLY A 20 -3.97 4.88 -11.84
C GLY A 20 -3.19 3.88 -10.99
N LYS A 21 -2.34 4.33 -10.04
CA LYS A 21 -1.64 3.47 -9.08
C LYS A 21 -2.60 2.58 -8.28
N THR A 22 -3.65 3.17 -7.73
CA THR A 22 -4.71 2.44 -7.03
C THR A 22 -5.40 1.41 -7.91
N THR A 23 -5.71 1.76 -9.16
CA THR A 23 -6.26 0.80 -10.13
C THR A 23 -5.28 -0.35 -10.39
N LEU A 24 -3.98 -0.08 -10.48
CA LEU A 24 -2.95 -1.11 -10.64
C LEU A 24 -2.89 -2.04 -9.43
N ILE A 25 -2.86 -1.50 -8.21
CA ILE A 25 -2.84 -2.28 -6.96
C ILE A 25 -4.11 -3.14 -6.84
N GLN A 26 -5.28 -2.58 -7.13
CA GLN A 26 -6.54 -3.34 -7.13
C GLN A 26 -6.56 -4.45 -8.18
N ARG A 27 -5.99 -4.22 -9.38
CA ARG A 27 -5.83 -5.28 -10.40
C ARG A 27 -4.90 -6.39 -9.92
N ILE A 28 -3.80 -6.06 -9.26
CA ILE A 28 -2.87 -7.04 -8.67
C ILE A 28 -3.56 -7.84 -7.57
N HIS A 29 -4.28 -7.17 -6.67
CA HIS A 29 -5.07 -7.81 -5.63
C HIS A 29 -6.05 -8.83 -6.23
N GLN A 30 -6.85 -8.42 -7.21
CA GLN A 30 -7.82 -9.30 -7.85
C GLN A 30 -7.14 -10.46 -8.59
N HIS A 31 -6.06 -10.20 -9.32
CA HIS A 31 -5.30 -11.22 -10.03
C HIS A 31 -4.84 -12.34 -9.09
N TYR A 32 -4.18 -11.99 -7.99
CA TYR A 32 -3.65 -12.97 -7.06
C TYR A 32 -4.70 -13.63 -6.18
N LYS A 33 -5.76 -12.90 -5.81
CA LYS A 33 -6.91 -13.47 -5.14
C LYS A 33 -7.54 -14.60 -5.96
N THR A 34 -7.69 -14.43 -7.28
CA THR A 34 -8.22 -15.50 -8.17
C THR A 34 -7.29 -16.70 -8.30
N LYS A 35 -5.99 -16.52 -8.08
CA LYS A 35 -4.99 -17.60 -8.03
C LYS A 35 -4.90 -18.28 -6.66
N GLY A 36 -5.72 -17.89 -5.69
CA GLY A 36 -5.72 -18.46 -4.34
C GLY A 36 -4.56 -17.99 -3.44
N LEU A 37 -3.85 -16.92 -3.83
CA LEU A 37 -2.83 -16.33 -2.99
C LEU A 37 -3.48 -15.60 -1.81
N ARG A 38 -2.89 -15.77 -0.62
CA ARG A 38 -3.24 -14.97 0.55
C ARG A 38 -2.59 -13.60 0.42
N ILE A 39 -3.37 -12.57 0.71
CA ILE A 39 -3.00 -11.17 0.55
C ILE A 39 -3.36 -10.44 1.84
N ALA A 40 -2.43 -9.62 2.31
CA ALA A 40 -2.59 -8.76 3.48
C ALA A 40 -2.22 -7.32 3.13
N GLY A 41 -2.42 -6.40 4.07
CA GLY A 41 -2.16 -4.98 3.88
C GLY A 41 -3.44 -4.19 3.61
N ILE A 42 -3.34 -3.13 2.83
CA ILE A 42 -4.36 -2.09 2.73
C ILE A 42 -4.55 -1.60 1.30
N THR A 43 -5.79 -1.22 0.99
CA THR A 43 -6.11 -0.41 -0.20
C THR A 43 -6.94 0.79 0.19
N THR A 44 -6.92 1.81 -0.67
CA THR A 44 -7.75 2.99 -0.52
C THR A 44 -8.63 3.16 -1.76
N HIS A 45 -9.72 3.89 -1.62
CA HIS A 45 -10.47 4.34 -2.78
C HIS A 45 -11.13 5.69 -2.53
N GLU A 46 -11.25 6.44 -3.62
CA GLU A 46 -11.89 7.74 -3.63
C GLU A 46 -13.41 7.61 -3.52
N VAL A 47 -14.03 8.40 -2.64
CA VAL A 47 -15.50 8.51 -2.52
C VAL A 47 -15.95 9.85 -3.06
N ARG A 48 -16.96 9.80 -3.93
CA ARG A 48 -17.59 10.98 -4.54
C ARG A 48 -19.10 10.98 -4.30
N GLU A 49 -19.65 12.16 -4.08
CA GLU A 49 -21.09 12.44 -4.10
C GLU A 49 -21.35 13.34 -5.31
N GLY A 50 -21.97 12.78 -6.35
CA GLY A 50 -22.01 13.42 -7.67
C GLY A 50 -20.59 13.72 -8.19
N ASP A 51 -20.37 14.96 -8.61
CA ASP A 51 -19.08 15.42 -9.12
C ASP A 51 -18.10 15.84 -8.01
N GLN A 52 -18.52 15.84 -6.74
CA GLN A 52 -17.67 16.28 -5.63
C GLN A 52 -17.01 15.08 -4.94
N ARG A 53 -15.67 15.09 -4.87
CA ARG A 53 -14.94 14.18 -3.98
C ARG A 53 -15.18 14.57 -2.52
N VAL A 54 -15.73 13.62 -1.75
CA VAL A 54 -16.07 13.80 -0.33
C VAL A 54 -15.06 13.17 0.62
N GLY A 55 -14.20 12.27 0.14
CA GLY A 55 -13.15 11.68 0.95
C GLY A 55 -12.52 10.45 0.34
N PHE A 56 -11.88 9.67 1.21
CA PHE A 56 -11.17 8.43 0.88
C PHE A 56 -11.49 7.38 1.92
N ARG A 57 -11.79 6.16 1.47
CA ARG A 57 -11.93 4.98 2.34
C ARG A 57 -10.63 4.22 2.38
N ILE A 58 -10.42 3.50 3.47
CA ILE A 58 -9.33 2.54 3.65
C ILE A 58 -9.92 1.18 3.98
N THR A 59 -9.35 0.14 3.38
CA THR A 59 -9.81 -1.24 3.53
C THR A 59 -8.64 -2.13 3.92
N ASN A 60 -8.79 -2.95 4.95
CA ASN A 60 -7.87 -4.04 5.28
C ASN A 60 -8.15 -5.22 4.34
N LEU A 61 -7.14 -5.64 3.58
CA LEU A 61 -7.28 -6.63 2.52
C LEU A 61 -7.50 -8.06 3.04
N SER A 62 -7.04 -8.36 4.27
CA SER A 62 -7.24 -9.66 4.90
C SER A 62 -8.69 -9.87 5.35
N SER A 63 -9.25 -8.86 6.04
CA SER A 63 -10.56 -8.96 6.71
C SER A 63 -11.71 -8.37 5.90
N GLY A 64 -11.40 -7.51 4.93
CA GLY A 64 -12.39 -6.68 4.24
C GLY A 64 -12.96 -5.55 5.10
N ALA A 65 -12.45 -5.34 6.33
CA ALA A 65 -12.88 -4.25 7.18
C ALA A 65 -12.58 -2.90 6.51
N GLU A 66 -13.57 -2.00 6.51
CA GLU A 66 -13.51 -0.72 5.82
C GLU A 66 -13.91 0.43 6.75
N GLY A 67 -13.18 1.54 6.62
CA GLY A 67 -13.39 2.78 7.34
C GLY A 67 -12.93 3.95 6.50
N TRP A 68 -12.92 5.13 7.09
CA TRP A 68 -12.51 6.34 6.39
C TRP A 68 -11.03 6.62 6.64
N LEU A 69 -10.29 6.89 5.58
CA LEU A 69 -8.96 7.47 5.71
C LEU A 69 -9.08 8.96 6.00
N ALA A 70 -9.85 9.67 5.19
CA ALA A 70 -10.07 11.10 5.34
C ALA A 70 -11.39 11.54 4.70
N ARG A 71 -11.99 12.62 5.23
CA ARG A 71 -13.27 13.18 4.74
C ARG A 71 -13.27 14.71 4.76
N LEU A 72 -14.14 15.31 3.96
CA LEU A 72 -14.40 16.76 4.03
C LEU A 72 -14.92 17.15 5.41
N ASP A 73 -14.27 18.14 6.02
CA ASP A 73 -14.69 18.84 7.25
C ASP A 73 -15.16 17.94 8.40
N ASP A 74 -14.52 16.78 8.56
CA ASP A 74 -14.86 15.79 9.58
C ASP A 74 -13.91 15.88 10.79
N GLY A 75 -14.22 16.76 11.75
CA GLY A 75 -13.67 16.70 13.12
C GLY A 75 -12.25 17.25 13.35
N ALA A 76 -11.63 16.77 14.44
CA ALA A 76 -10.39 17.31 15.03
C ALA A 76 -9.08 16.59 14.60
N GLY A 77 -9.13 15.80 13.53
CA GLY A 77 -7.95 15.07 13.03
C GLY A 77 -6.95 15.94 12.26
N PRO A 78 -5.78 15.39 11.89
CA PRO A 78 -4.84 16.04 10.99
C PRO A 78 -5.51 16.45 9.66
N ARG A 79 -5.26 17.68 9.19
CA ARG A 79 -5.83 18.17 7.92
C ARG A 79 -4.80 18.15 6.80
N ILE A 80 -5.19 17.58 5.66
CA ILE A 80 -4.43 17.56 4.40
C ILE A 80 -5.29 18.21 3.31
N GLY A 81 -4.96 19.46 2.97
CA GLY A 81 -5.81 20.29 2.12
C GLY A 81 -7.19 20.50 2.77
N LYS A 82 -8.26 20.10 2.07
CA LYS A 82 -9.64 20.19 2.57
C LYS A 82 -10.15 18.94 3.29
N TYR A 83 -9.33 17.90 3.42
CA TYR A 83 -9.73 16.64 4.04
C TYR A 83 -9.12 16.52 5.43
N THR A 84 -9.94 16.07 6.39
CA THR A 84 -9.51 15.72 7.75
C THR A 84 -9.33 14.21 7.82
N VAL A 85 -8.18 13.75 8.31
CA VAL A 85 -7.86 12.33 8.50
C VAL A 85 -8.66 11.79 9.68
N VAL A 86 -9.29 10.62 9.48
CA VAL A 86 -10.03 9.92 10.54
C VAL A 86 -9.05 8.99 11.26
N SER A 87 -8.28 9.54 12.21
CA SER A 87 -7.16 8.84 12.86
C SER A 87 -7.55 7.48 13.46
N ARG A 88 -8.76 7.37 14.03
CA ARG A 88 -9.27 6.11 14.59
C ARG A 88 -9.33 5.00 13.55
N ASP A 89 -9.87 5.29 12.36
CA ASP A 89 -10.03 4.32 11.29
C ASP A 89 -8.68 4.00 10.65
N LEU A 90 -7.81 5.01 10.48
CA LEU A 90 -6.43 4.81 10.04
C LEU A 90 -5.66 3.87 10.99
N GLU A 91 -5.85 3.99 12.30
CA GLU A 91 -5.20 3.11 13.27
C GLU A 91 -5.81 1.71 13.28
N LEU A 92 -7.13 1.59 13.39
CA LEU A 92 -7.78 0.29 13.46
C LEU A 92 -7.63 -0.53 12.18
N ILE A 93 -7.70 0.12 11.02
CA ILE A 93 -7.76 -0.56 9.72
C ILE A 93 -6.41 -0.47 9.01
N GLY A 94 -5.85 0.74 8.93
CA GLY A 94 -4.58 0.98 8.25
C GLY A 94 -3.42 0.28 8.94
N VAL A 95 -3.15 0.66 10.19
CA VAL A 95 -2.07 0.06 11.00
C VAL A 95 -2.35 -1.43 11.25
N GLY A 96 -3.60 -1.82 11.50
CA GLY A 96 -4.00 -3.21 11.62
C GLY A 96 -3.62 -4.05 10.40
N GLY A 97 -3.96 -3.59 9.19
CA GLY A 97 -3.63 -4.29 7.94
C GLY A 97 -2.12 -4.44 7.70
N LEU A 98 -1.33 -3.41 8.03
CA LEU A 98 0.14 -3.47 7.91
C LEU A 98 0.78 -4.42 8.93
N ARG A 99 0.26 -4.46 10.17
CA ARG A 99 0.73 -5.40 11.21
C ARG A 99 0.44 -6.84 10.82
N GLU A 100 -0.77 -7.12 10.34
CA GLU A 100 -1.13 -8.45 9.84
C GLU A 100 -0.22 -8.89 8.68
N ALA A 101 0.09 -7.98 7.75
CA ALA A 101 1.02 -8.27 6.65
C ALA A 101 2.42 -8.61 7.16
N THR A 102 2.90 -7.88 8.17
CA THR A 102 4.19 -8.12 8.82
C THR A 102 4.22 -9.48 9.54
N GLU A 103 3.11 -9.89 10.16
CA GLU A 103 3.00 -11.16 10.88
C GLU A 103 2.84 -12.38 9.95
N ARG A 104 2.58 -12.14 8.65
CA ARG A 104 2.35 -13.17 7.63
C ARG A 104 3.36 -13.02 6.48
N PRO A 105 4.66 -13.27 6.71
CA PRO A 105 5.72 -13.03 5.72
C PRO A 105 5.62 -13.90 4.45
N ASP A 106 4.85 -14.99 4.50
CA ASP A 106 4.57 -15.83 3.32
C ASP A 106 3.44 -15.26 2.42
N ASP A 107 2.66 -14.30 2.90
CA ASP A 107 1.57 -13.67 2.15
C ASP A 107 2.09 -12.48 1.32
N LEU A 108 1.35 -12.12 0.26
CA LEU A 108 1.67 -10.90 -0.50
C LEU A 108 1.10 -9.68 0.23
N ALA A 109 1.96 -8.77 0.68
CA ALA A 109 1.57 -7.50 1.26
C ALA A 109 1.33 -6.46 0.16
N LEU A 110 0.14 -5.87 0.12
CA LEU A 110 -0.18 -4.73 -0.75
C LEU A 110 -0.41 -3.48 0.10
N VAL A 111 0.22 -2.37 -0.28
CA VAL A 111 0.04 -1.06 0.34
C VAL A 111 -0.26 -0.06 -0.77
N ASP A 112 -1.52 0.35 -0.89
CA ASP A 112 -1.95 1.17 -2.01
C ASP A 112 -1.39 2.59 -2.02
N GLU A 113 -1.29 3.26 -0.87
CA GLU A 113 -0.61 4.56 -0.81
C GLU A 113 0.14 4.75 0.50
N ILE A 114 1.45 5.01 0.38
CA ILE A 114 2.28 5.64 1.40
C ILE A 114 2.32 7.12 1.03
N GLY A 115 1.46 7.90 1.66
CA GLY A 115 1.23 9.28 1.29
C GLY A 115 0.97 10.21 2.48
N PRO A 116 0.73 11.50 2.20
CA PRO A 116 0.63 12.52 3.23
C PRO A 116 -0.49 12.28 4.24
N MET A 117 -1.57 11.58 3.88
CA MET A 117 -2.69 11.35 4.80
C MET A 117 -2.34 10.27 5.81
N GLU A 118 -1.85 9.13 5.34
CA GLU A 118 -1.48 7.98 6.16
C GLU A 118 -0.28 8.31 7.06
N MET A 119 0.70 9.03 6.51
CA MET A 119 1.94 9.41 7.20
C MET A 119 1.74 10.54 8.23
N THR A 120 0.50 10.94 8.51
CA THR A 120 0.16 11.77 9.70
C THR A 120 0.18 10.96 10.99
N SER A 121 0.03 9.63 10.91
CA SER A 121 0.05 8.72 12.05
C SER A 121 1.45 8.17 12.30
N SER A 122 1.99 8.37 13.50
CA SER A 122 3.24 7.74 13.93
C SER A 122 3.13 6.21 13.94
N ALA A 123 2.01 5.66 14.40
CA ALA A 123 1.79 4.22 14.40
C ALA A 123 1.77 3.63 12.97
N PHE A 124 1.29 4.40 11.98
CA PHE A 124 1.36 4.00 10.58
C PHE A 124 2.78 4.03 10.05
N ARG A 125 3.55 5.07 10.35
CA ARG A 125 4.98 5.16 10.02
C ARG A 125 5.77 3.99 10.56
N ASP A 126 5.60 3.68 11.84
CA ASP A 126 6.27 2.56 12.50
C ASP A 126 5.89 1.22 11.84
N ALA A 127 4.62 1.05 11.47
CA ALA A 127 4.15 -0.16 10.80
C ALA A 127 4.71 -0.30 9.39
N VAL A 128 4.81 0.79 8.62
CA VAL A 128 5.47 0.82 7.30
C VAL A 128 6.95 0.47 7.45
N ALA A 129 7.67 1.13 8.37
CA ALA A 129 9.09 0.88 8.60
C ALA A 129 9.34 -0.59 8.97
N LYS A 130 8.48 -1.18 9.81
CA LYS A 130 8.58 -2.59 10.18
C LYS A 130 8.28 -3.52 8.99
N LEU A 131 7.21 -3.26 8.24
CA LEU A 131 6.85 -4.05 7.06
C LEU A 131 7.97 -4.04 6.01
N LEU A 132 8.64 -2.90 5.81
CA LEU A 132 9.70 -2.73 4.82
C LEU A 132 11.09 -3.15 5.29
N SER A 133 11.26 -3.56 6.56
CA SER A 133 12.55 -4.03 7.11
C SER A 133 12.57 -5.53 7.45
N GLN A 134 11.41 -6.19 7.48
CA GLN A 134 11.29 -7.61 7.85
C GLN A 134 11.07 -8.51 6.64
N GLU A 135 11.30 -9.81 6.78
CA GLU A 135 11.02 -10.82 5.74
C GLU A 135 9.60 -10.68 5.18
N GLY A 136 9.46 -10.73 3.85
CA GLY A 136 8.16 -10.67 3.20
C GLY A 136 8.22 -10.34 1.72
N PHE A 137 7.05 -10.30 1.08
CA PHE A 137 6.86 -9.81 -0.29
C PHE A 137 5.94 -8.59 -0.25
N VAL A 138 6.45 -7.43 -0.66
CA VAL A 138 5.73 -6.17 -0.51
C VAL A 138 5.58 -5.48 -1.86
N ILE A 139 4.38 -5.01 -2.16
CA ILE A 139 4.12 -4.06 -3.23
C ILE A 139 3.48 -2.83 -2.59
N ALA A 140 4.19 -1.71 -2.64
CA ALA A 140 3.73 -0.46 -2.06
C ALA A 140 3.69 0.65 -3.11
N ALA A 141 2.58 1.35 -3.26
CA ALA A 141 2.56 2.59 -4.01
C ALA A 141 2.93 3.77 -3.12
N VAL A 142 3.86 4.60 -3.60
CA VAL A 142 4.37 5.77 -2.88
C VAL A 142 3.85 7.01 -3.57
N LYS A 143 3.44 8.01 -2.78
CA LYS A 143 3.03 9.30 -3.33
C LYS A 143 4.18 9.91 -4.14
N TYR A 144 3.90 10.25 -5.40
CA TYR A 144 4.90 10.84 -6.30
C TYR A 144 5.46 12.15 -5.73
N GLY A 145 6.79 12.27 -5.75
CA GLY A 145 7.56 13.39 -5.23
C GLY A 145 7.65 13.43 -3.70
N SER A 146 7.24 12.37 -3.00
CA SER A 146 7.37 12.29 -1.55
C SER A 146 8.64 11.54 -1.14
N HIS A 147 9.23 12.01 -0.04
CA HIS A 147 10.44 11.47 0.58
C HIS A 147 10.07 11.03 1.99
N TYR A 148 10.20 9.73 2.25
CA TYR A 148 9.86 9.12 3.52
C TYR A 148 11.04 8.26 3.98
N PRO A 149 11.66 8.57 5.14
CA PRO A 149 12.80 7.81 5.65
C PRO A 149 12.54 6.31 5.74
N GLU A 150 11.29 5.92 6.04
CA GLU A 150 10.85 4.54 6.14
C GLU A 150 10.96 3.78 4.79
N VAL A 151 10.77 4.48 3.67
CA VAL A 151 10.87 3.94 2.31
C VAL A 151 12.30 4.02 1.78
N GLU A 152 12.99 5.13 2.06
CA GLU A 152 14.38 5.35 1.64
C GLU A 152 15.33 4.35 2.31
N GLY A 153 15.20 4.14 3.63
CA GLY A 153 16.01 3.16 4.35
C GLY A 153 15.78 1.71 3.92
N ALA A 154 14.57 1.37 3.47
CA ALA A 154 14.29 0.05 2.91
C ALA A 154 15.00 -0.17 1.57
N SER A 155 15.12 0.88 0.75
CA SER A 155 15.82 0.82 -0.54
C SER A 155 17.33 0.59 -0.39
N GLU A 156 17.90 0.89 0.78
CA GLU A 156 19.31 0.67 1.10
C GLU A 156 19.60 -0.75 1.62
N THR A 157 18.59 -1.41 2.20
CA THR A 157 18.77 -2.65 2.99
C THR A 157 18.07 -3.87 2.38
N ALA A 158 17.13 -3.68 1.46
CA ALA A 158 16.31 -4.74 0.88
C ALA A 158 16.37 -4.76 -0.66
N GLU A 159 16.07 -5.92 -1.24
CA GLU A 159 15.92 -6.08 -2.69
C GLU A 159 14.70 -5.27 -3.17
N THR A 160 14.94 -4.07 -3.68
CA THR A 160 13.89 -3.11 -4.06
C THR A 160 13.85 -2.85 -5.55
N VAL A 161 12.69 -3.02 -6.16
CA VAL A 161 12.42 -2.68 -7.56
C VAL A 161 11.49 -1.47 -7.63
N ASN A 162 11.99 -0.37 -8.19
CA ASN A 162 11.20 0.83 -8.42
C ASN A 162 10.52 0.79 -9.79
N MET A 163 9.22 1.09 -9.83
CA MET A 163 8.42 1.16 -11.06
C MET A 163 7.61 2.45 -11.12
N GLU A 164 7.77 3.20 -12.21
CA GLU A 164 6.97 4.38 -12.47
C GLU A 164 5.78 4.04 -13.39
N VAL A 165 4.58 4.39 -12.94
CA VAL A 165 3.34 4.27 -13.69
C VAL A 165 3.10 5.56 -14.46
N LEU A 166 3.01 5.41 -15.77
CA LEU A 166 2.60 6.42 -16.75
C LEU A 166 1.27 6.02 -17.37
N ARG A 167 0.61 6.94 -18.08
CA ARG A 167 -0.68 6.65 -18.73
C ARG A 167 -0.57 5.56 -19.80
N ASN A 168 0.57 5.47 -20.49
CA ASN A 168 0.81 4.59 -21.63
C ASN A 168 1.46 3.24 -21.27
N ASN A 169 2.00 3.06 -20.06
CA ASN A 169 2.72 1.83 -19.68
C ASN A 169 1.99 0.98 -18.62
N ARG A 170 0.76 1.33 -18.24
CA ARG A 170 0.03 0.67 -17.14
C ARG A 170 -0.04 -0.85 -17.27
N GLU A 171 -0.26 -1.33 -18.50
CA GLU A 171 -0.36 -2.76 -18.79
C GLU A 171 1.00 -3.45 -18.71
N GLU A 172 2.04 -2.82 -19.23
CA GLU A 172 3.41 -3.31 -19.13
C GLU A 172 3.86 -3.41 -17.66
N VAL A 173 3.59 -2.36 -16.86
CA VAL A 173 3.90 -2.35 -15.43
C VAL A 173 3.16 -3.47 -14.71
N PHE A 174 1.87 -3.66 -14.98
CA PHE A 174 1.10 -4.77 -14.42
C PHE A 174 1.74 -6.13 -14.73
N GLN A 175 2.05 -6.39 -16.00
CA GLN A 175 2.68 -7.64 -16.43
C GLN A 175 4.04 -7.86 -15.77
N ARG A 176 4.88 -6.81 -15.71
CA ARG A 176 6.20 -6.87 -15.08
C ARG A 176 6.10 -7.16 -13.59
N ILE A 177 5.20 -6.50 -12.86
CA ILE A 177 4.95 -6.76 -11.44
C ILE A 177 4.54 -8.23 -11.25
N THR A 178 3.55 -8.70 -12.02
CA THR A 178 3.08 -10.08 -11.86
C THR A 178 4.16 -11.12 -12.20
N SER A 179 5.01 -10.86 -13.19
CA SER A 179 6.13 -11.73 -13.54
C SER A 179 7.15 -11.84 -12.40
N ILE A 180 7.50 -10.70 -11.78
CA ILE A 180 8.42 -10.66 -10.63
C ILE A 180 7.81 -11.41 -9.44
N VAL A 181 6.56 -11.11 -9.07
CA VAL A 181 5.89 -11.75 -7.94
C VAL A 181 5.70 -13.25 -8.17
N ASP A 182 5.40 -13.67 -9.39
CA ASP A 182 5.33 -15.10 -9.73
C ASP A 182 6.71 -15.76 -9.58
N SER A 183 7.81 -15.08 -9.92
CA SER A 183 9.17 -15.61 -9.69
C SER A 183 9.53 -15.73 -8.20
N TRP A 184 8.95 -14.87 -7.37
CA TRP A 184 9.15 -14.81 -5.94
C TRP A 184 8.41 -15.91 -5.17
N MET A 185 7.23 -16.26 -5.66
CA MET A 185 6.26 -17.13 -4.99
C MET A 185 6.15 -18.53 -5.61
N LYS A 186 6.84 -18.80 -6.72
CA LYS A 186 7.10 -20.16 -7.19
C LYS A 186 7.96 -20.89 -6.15
N ARG A 187 7.32 -21.76 -5.37
CA ARG A 187 7.94 -22.87 -4.64
C ARG A 187 7.83 -24.13 -5.48
#